data_AF-A0AAC9AT84-F1
#
_entry.id   AF-A0AAC9AT84-F1
#
_cell.length_a   1.000
_cell.length_b   1.000
_cell.length_c   1.000
_cell.angle_alpha   90.00
_cell.angle_beta   90.00
_cell.angle_gamma   90.00
#
_symmetry.space_group_name_H-M   'P 1'
#
loop_
_entity.id
_entity.type
_entity.pdbx_description
1 polymer ?
#
loop_
_entity_poly.entity_id
_entity_poly.type
_entity_poly.pdbx_seq_one_letter_code
_entity_poly.pdbx_strand_id
1 'polypeptide(L)' 'MVLDQLPAASHLIADRGYDSVWFRQALTDKGIVACIPSSRNRKIPFPHDKAIYRQRHKV' A
#
# COMPACT_ATOMS: atom_id res chain seq x y z
N MET A 1 -11.95 -8.52 -8.44
CA MET A 1 -11.20 -8.15 -7.21
C MET A 1 -10.98 -6.64 -7.23
N VAL A 2 -10.98 -5.91 -6.10
CA VAL A 2 -10.83 -4.43 -6.06
C VAL A 2 -9.56 -3.94 -6.79
N LEU A 3 -8.52 -4.78 -6.86
CA LEU A 3 -7.28 -4.50 -7.58
C LEU A 3 -7.42 -4.28 -9.09
N ASP A 4 -8.44 -4.84 -9.75
CA ASP A 4 -8.62 -4.68 -11.20
C ASP A 4 -9.34 -3.39 -11.59
N GLN A 5 -9.93 -2.70 -10.61
CA GLN A 5 -10.58 -1.40 -10.81
C GLN A 5 -9.66 -0.23 -10.41
N LEU A 6 -8.43 -0.51 -10.00
CA LEU A 6 -7.48 0.53 -9.65
C LEU A 6 -7.03 1.26 -10.93
N PRO A 7 -7.06 2.60 -10.95
CA PRO A 7 -6.50 3.37 -12.06
C PRO A 7 -5.00 3.09 -12.17
N ALA A 8 -4.43 3.31 -13.36
CA ALA A 8 -2.99 3.21 -13.56
C ALA A 8 -2.30 4.26 -12.68
N ALA A 9 -1.63 3.79 -11.63
CA ALA A 9 -0.95 4.63 -10.65
C ALA A 9 0.39 3.99 -10.27
N SER A 10 1.41 4.81 -10.09
CA SER A 10 2.73 4.34 -9.66
C SER A 10 2.80 4.05 -8.15
N HIS A 11 1.92 4.68 -7.37
CA HIS A 11 1.87 4.53 -5.91
C HIS A 11 0.42 4.37 -5.43
N LEU A 12 0.18 3.44 -4.51
CA LEU A 12 -1.08 3.30 -3.80
C LEU A 12 -0.89 3.67 -2.33
N ILE A 13 -1.64 4.66 -1.86
CA ILE A 13 -1.73 4.99 -0.44
C ILE A 13 -2.96 4.26 0.12
N ALA A 14 -2.77 3.40 1.11
CA ALA A 14 -3.89 2.75 1.78
C ALA A 14 -3.63 2.67 3.29
N ASP A 15 -4.71 2.53 4.03
CA ASP A 15 -4.63 2.40 5.48
C ASP A 15 -4.09 1.05 5.93
N ARG A 16 -3.66 1.04 7.19
CA ARG A 16 -3.07 -0.13 7.83
C ARG A 16 -3.93 -1.40 7.79
N GLY A 17 -5.24 -1.28 7.65
CA GLY A 17 -6.15 -2.43 7.46
C GLY A 17 -5.87 -3.23 6.18
N TYR A 18 -5.20 -2.61 5.20
CA TYR A 18 -4.80 -3.21 3.93
C TYR A 18 -3.38 -3.82 3.96
N ASP A 19 -2.76 -3.96 5.14
CA ASP A 19 -1.41 -4.55 5.32
C ASP A 19 -1.35 -6.08 5.10
N SER A 20 -2.07 -6.57 4.11
CA SER A 20 -2.06 -7.97 3.69
C SER A 20 -0.87 -8.25 2.77
N VAL A 21 -0.19 -9.38 2.99
CA VAL A 21 0.95 -9.80 2.16
C VAL A 21 0.50 -10.02 0.71
N TRP A 22 -0.61 -10.72 0.50
CA TRP A 22 -1.17 -10.98 -0.83
C TRP A 22 -1.53 -9.68 -1.56
N PHE A 23 -2.01 -8.66 -0.84
CA PHE A 23 -2.41 -7.38 -1.42
C PHE A 23 -1.20 -6.58 -1.90
N ARG A 24 -0.14 -6.51 -1.08
CA ARG A 24 1.13 -5.88 -1.47
C ARG A 24 1.79 -6.61 -2.65
N GLN A 25 1.72 -7.94 -2.67
CA GLN A 25 2.25 -8.73 -3.77
C GLN A 25 1.50 -8.43 -5.06
N ALA A 26 0.16 -8.48 -5.03
CA ALA A 26 -0.67 -8.16 -6.19
C ALA A 26 -0.47 -6.73 -6.71
N LEU A 27 -0.18 -5.76 -5.83
CA LEU A 27 0.19 -4.40 -6.24
C LEU A 27 1.56 -4.37 -6.92
N THR A 28 2.54 -5.10 -6.37
CA THR A 28 3.88 -5.22 -6.95
C THR A 28 3.84 -5.88 -8.32
N ASP A 29 3.03 -6.92 -8.50
CA ASP A 29 2.78 -7.59 -9.79
C ASP A 29 2.15 -6.65 -10.82
N LYS A 30 1.36 -5.66 -10.38
CA LYS A 30 0.84 -4.58 -11.24
C LYS A 30 1.82 -3.40 -11.42
N GLY A 31 3.01 -3.44 -10.81
CA GLY A 31 3.99 -2.35 -10.86
C GLY A 31 3.64 -1.15 -9.97
N ILE A 32 2.75 -1.33 -9.00
CA ILE A 32 2.25 -0.29 -8.10
C ILE A 32 2.98 -0.39 -6.75
N VAL A 33 3.59 0.70 -6.30
CA VAL A 33 4.27 0.76 -5.00
C VAL A 33 3.25 0.95 -3.87
N ALA A 34 3.19 -0.02 -2.95
CA ALA A 34 2.29 0.01 -1.81
C ALA A 34 2.82 0.91 -0.68
N CYS A 35 2.28 2.13 -0.55
CA CYS A 35 2.51 3.05 0.57
C CYS A 35 1.55 2.76 1.72
N ILE A 36 1.64 1.55 2.27
CA ILE A 36 0.77 1.06 3.34
C ILE A 36 1.57 0.94 4.63
N PRO A 37 1.15 1.58 5.73
CA PRO A 37 1.83 1.45 7.01
C PRO A 37 1.74 0.00 7.52
N SER A 38 2.85 -0.50 8.05
CA SER A 38 2.92 -1.84 8.61
C SER A 38 2.03 -2.00 9.85
N SER A 39 1.40 -3.17 9.99
CA SER A 39 0.71 -3.56 11.20
C SER A 39 1.68 -3.63 12.40
N ARG A 40 1.20 -3.28 13.60
CA ARG A 40 1.99 -3.23 14.85
C ARG A 40 2.36 -4.63 15.35
N ASN A 41 1.67 -5.66 14.87
CA ASN A 41 1.91 -7.04 15.25
C ASN A 41 2.92 -7.76 14.33
N ARG A 42 3.41 -7.10 13.26
CA ARG A 42 4.45 -7.67 12.40
C ARG A 42 5.79 -7.63 13.12
N LYS A 43 6.48 -8.79 13.12
CA LYS A 43 7.87 -8.90 13.57
C LYS A 43 8.84 -8.09 12.70
N ILE A 44 8.60 -8.08 11.39
CA ILE A 44 9.39 -7.31 10.42
C ILE A 44 8.45 -6.31 9.75
N PRO A 45 8.58 -5.01 10.06
CA PRO A 45 7.78 -3.98 9.43
C PRO A 45 8.11 -3.87 7.94
N PHE A 46 7.10 -3.66 7.13
CA PHE A 46 7.37 -3.29 5.75
C PHE A 46 7.77 -1.81 5.64
N PRO A 47 8.78 -1.50 4.80
CA PRO A 47 9.09 -0.13 4.47
C PRO A 47 7.90 0.49 3.75
N HIS A 48 7.57 1.72 4.13
CA HIS A 48 6.61 2.56 3.44
C HIS A 48 7.11 3.99 3.53
N ASP A 49 6.83 4.78 2.49
CA ASP A 49 7.20 6.18 2.48
C ASP A 49 6.22 6.97 3.37
N LYS A 50 6.73 7.51 4.48
CA LYS A 50 5.94 8.30 5.43
C LYS A 50 5.55 9.67 4.85
N ALA A 51 6.35 10.23 3.95
CA ALA A 51 6.05 11.50 3.30
C ALA A 51 4.88 11.34 2.34
N ILE A 52 4.85 10.24 1.58
CA ILE A 52 3.71 9.88 0.73
C ILE A 52 2.50 9.55 1.60
N TYR A 53 2.64 8.74 2.66
CA TYR A 53 1.51 8.40 3.54
C TYR A 53 0.88 9.63 4.23
N ARG A 54 1.67 10.66 4.55
CA ARG A 54 1.15 11.95 5.06
C ARG A 54 0.24 12.67 4.08
N GLN A 55 0.37 12.40 2.78
CA GLN A 55 -0.46 12.98 1.73
C GLN A 55 -1.79 12.22 1.54
N ARG A 56 -2.10 11.22 2.36
CA ARG A 56 -3.36 10.44 2.26
C ARG A 56 -4.64 11.28 2.28
N HIS A 57 -4.60 12.50 2.82
CA HIS A 57 -5.74 13.42 2.86
C HIS A 57 -5.77 14.41 1.68
N LYS A 58 -4.80 14.35 0.76
CA LYS A 58 -4.70 15.22 -0.42
C LYS A 58 -5.23 14.57 -1.70
N VAL A 59 -5.88 13.42 -1.59
CA VAL A 59 -6.37 12.60 -2.70
C VAL A 59 -7.87 12.81 -2.86
#